data_AF-A0A2A4ID61-F1
#
_entry.id   AF-A0A2A4ID61-F1
#
_cell.length_a   1.000
_cell.length_b   1.000
_cell.length_c   1.000
_cell.angle_alpha   90.00
_cell.angle_beta   90.00
_cell.angle_gamma   90.00
#
_symmetry.space_group_name_H-M   'P 1'
#
loop_
_entity.id
_entity.type
_entity.pdbx_description
1 polymer ?
#
loop_
_entity_poly.entity_id
_entity_poly.type
_entity_poly.pdbx_seq_one_letter_code
_entity_poly.pdbx_strand_id
1 'polypeptide(L)'
;MDDAARLMALAEALKTGGLPSQQALADAAGVDQPLVSRARRGELKRVTGRVERLARYVDMRIAMLPAAPAGRVGDAAARSPRLRALLSCRDYLREGCDPNVLADQVAILRRAQGRRVRARSGADSMP
;
A
#
# COMPACT_ATOMS: atom_id res chain seq x y z
N MET A 1 -7.51 0.02 26.15
CA MET A 1 -6.63 0.02 24.96
C MET A 1 -5.32 0.63 25.40
N ASP A 2 -4.21 -0.08 25.26
CA ASP A 2 -2.88 0.39 25.69
C ASP A 2 -2.41 1.60 24.86
N ASP A 3 -1.60 2.47 25.45
CA ASP A 3 -1.04 3.67 24.81
C ASP A 3 -0.17 3.30 23.61
N ALA A 4 0.56 2.19 23.69
CA ALA A 4 1.32 1.66 22.57
C ALA A 4 0.42 1.31 21.38
N ALA A 5 -0.73 0.68 21.64
CA ALA A 5 -1.70 0.32 20.60
C ALA A 5 -2.29 1.57 19.94
N ARG A 6 -2.57 2.64 20.70
CA ARG A 6 -3.04 3.93 20.18
C ARG A 6 -2.02 4.60 19.26
N LEU A 7 -0.75 4.60 19.66
CA LEU A 7 0.34 5.19 18.87
C LEU A 7 0.59 4.41 17.57
N MET A 8 0.52 3.08 17.62
CA MET A 8 0.58 2.24 16.43
C MET A 8 -0.59 2.49 15.49
N ALA A 9 -1.82 2.56 16.02
CA ALA A 9 -3.01 2.85 15.22
C ALA A 9 -2.89 4.21 14.50
N LEU A 10 -2.41 5.24 15.21
CA LEU A 10 -2.15 6.55 14.61
C LEU A 10 -1.09 6.50 13.50
N ALA A 11 0.01 5.77 13.72
CA ALA A 11 1.07 5.64 12.73
C ALA A 11 0.55 4.98 11.43
N GLU A 12 -0.29 3.95 11.55
CA GLU A 12 -0.94 3.32 10.40
C GLU A 12 -1.97 4.23 9.74
N ALA A 13 -2.80 4.93 10.53
CA ALA A 13 -3.78 5.88 10.01
C ALA A 13 -3.10 6.97 9.15
N LEU A 14 -1.95 7.51 9.60
CA LEU A 14 -1.16 8.52 8.87
C LEU A 14 -0.51 8.01 7.57
N LYS A 15 -0.47 6.69 7.34
CA LYS A 15 -0.01 6.10 6.08
C LYS A 15 -1.16 5.93 5.07
N THR A 16 -2.39 6.19 5.48
CA THR A 16 -3.58 6.09 4.61
C THR A 16 -3.46 7.04 3.41
N GLY A 17 -3.63 6.48 2.22
CA GLY A 17 -3.60 7.25 0.98
C GLY A 17 -4.77 8.23 0.89
N GLY A 18 -4.53 9.42 0.33
CA GLY A 18 -5.54 10.46 0.19
C GLY A 18 -5.60 11.46 1.35
N LEU A 19 -4.81 11.24 2.41
CA LEU A 19 -4.59 12.27 3.42
C LEU A 19 -3.82 13.47 2.85
N PRO A 20 -4.10 14.70 3.36
CA PRO A 20 -3.35 15.89 2.98
C PRO A 20 -1.90 15.82 3.47
N SER A 21 -1.07 16.76 3.01
CA SER A 21 0.36 16.81 3.34
C SER A 21 0.60 16.88 4.87
N GLN A 22 1.80 16.49 5.32
CA GLN A 22 2.16 16.57 6.74
C GLN A 22 2.02 17.98 7.31
N GLN A 23 2.33 19.01 6.51
CA GLN A 23 2.16 20.40 6.89
C GLN A 23 0.68 20.74 7.07
N ALA A 24 -0.17 20.39 6.10
CA ALA A 24 -1.61 20.65 6.20
C ALA A 24 -2.30 19.89 7.35
N LEU A 25 -1.82 18.67 7.68
CA LEU A 25 -2.26 17.94 8.87
C LEU A 25 -1.83 18.66 10.16
N ALA A 26 -0.61 19.19 10.19
CA ALA A 26 -0.07 19.91 11.32
C ALA A 26 -0.86 21.20 11.59
N ASP A 27 -1.05 22.01 10.56
CA ASP A 27 -1.78 23.27 10.63
C ASP A 27 -3.23 23.05 11.09
N ALA A 28 -3.92 22.06 10.50
CA ALA A 28 -5.32 21.80 10.81
C ALA A 28 -5.54 21.14 12.19
N ALA A 29 -4.59 20.33 12.66
CA ALA A 29 -4.65 19.75 14.01
C ALA A 29 -4.08 20.70 15.09
N GLY A 30 -3.50 21.84 14.70
CA GLY A 30 -2.84 22.79 15.60
C GLY A 30 -1.65 22.15 16.32
N VAL A 31 -0.83 21.41 15.58
CA VAL A 31 0.41 20.74 16.05
C VAL A 31 1.56 21.05 15.10
N ASP A 32 2.78 20.68 15.49
CA ASP A 32 3.98 20.93 14.67
C ASP A 32 4.17 19.84 13.61
N GLN A 33 4.65 20.21 12.41
CA GLN A 33 4.97 19.24 11.34
C GLN A 33 5.97 18.14 11.78
N PRO A 34 7.01 18.43 12.59
CA PRO A 34 7.89 17.39 13.12
C PRO A 34 7.19 16.38 14.03
N LEU A 35 6.10 16.76 14.70
CA LEU A 35 5.28 15.83 15.48
C LEU A 35 4.55 14.86 14.56
N VAL A 36 3.95 15.36 13.47
CA VAL A 36 3.26 14.54 12.46
C VAL A 36 4.24 13.57 11.78
N SER A 37 5.45 14.05 11.46
CA SER A 37 6.52 13.22 10.89
C SER A 37 6.91 12.06 11.81
N ARG A 38 7.17 12.35 13.10
CA ARG A 38 7.50 11.33 14.11
C ARG A 38 6.33 10.37 14.36
N ALA A 39 5.10 10.88 14.39
CA ALA A 39 3.90 10.05 14.52
C ALA A 39 3.79 9.04 13.38
N ARG A 40 3.98 9.49 12.13
CA ARG A 40 3.94 8.63 10.94
C ARG A 40 5.04 7.55 10.95
N ARG A 41 6.21 7.85 11.52
CA ARG A 41 7.32 6.90 11.68
C ARG A 41 7.17 5.99 12.91
N GLY A 42 6.16 6.19 13.74
CA GLY A 42 5.96 5.40 14.97
C GLY A 42 6.98 5.74 16.07
N GLU A 43 7.61 6.91 16.04
CA GLU A 43 8.68 7.31 16.97
C GLU A 43 8.13 7.98 18.26
N LEU A 44 6.81 8.09 18.38
CA LEU A 44 6.20 8.64 19.58
C LEU A 44 6.23 7.59 20.69
N LYS A 45 6.62 8.02 21.90
CA LYS A 45 6.73 7.14 23.08
C LYS A 45 5.56 7.27 24.06
N ARG A 46 4.76 8.34 23.92
CA ARG A 46 3.70 8.70 24.87
C ARG A 46 2.53 9.32 24.13
N VAL A 47 1.32 9.02 24.58
CA VAL A 47 0.12 9.74 24.17
C VAL A 47 0.08 11.07 24.94
N THR A 48 -0.04 12.17 24.22
CA THR A 48 -0.19 13.51 24.81
C THR A 48 -1.41 14.18 24.18
N GLY A 49 -1.94 15.24 24.78
CA GLY A 49 -3.08 15.96 24.20
C GLY A 49 -2.85 16.46 22.76
N ARG A 50 -1.60 16.72 22.36
CA ARG A 50 -1.26 17.03 20.95
C ARG A 50 -1.42 15.82 20.03
N VAL A 51 -1.02 14.64 20.50
CA VAL A 51 -1.14 13.37 19.77
C VAL A 51 -2.61 12.99 19.63
N GLU A 52 -3.42 13.19 20.68
CA GLU A 52 -4.86 12.94 20.64
C GLU A 52 -5.59 13.86 19.67
N ARG A 53 -5.22 15.16 19.63
CA ARG A 53 -5.76 16.10 18.64
C ARG A 53 -5.44 15.68 17.21
N LEU A 54 -4.18 15.28 16.97
CA LEU A 54 -3.77 14.76 15.66
C LEU A 54 -4.56 13.49 15.31
N ALA A 55 -4.69 12.54 16.22
CA ALA A 55 -5.43 11.30 15.99
C ALA A 55 -6.89 11.56 15.64
N ARG A 56 -7.58 12.39 16.43
CA ARG A 56 -8.97 12.77 16.17
C ARG A 56 -9.16 13.42 14.81
N TYR A 57 -8.25 14.33 14.44
CA TYR A 57 -8.31 14.98 13.14
C TYR A 57 -8.06 13.99 12.00
N VAL A 58 -7.07 13.11 12.13
CA VAL A 58 -6.76 12.08 11.13
C VAL A 58 -7.94 11.12 10.96
N ASP A 59 -8.54 10.64 12.04
CA ASP A 59 -9.70 9.73 12.00
C ASP A 59 -10.89 10.38 11.28
N MET A 60 -11.21 11.64 11.64
CA MET A 60 -12.23 12.43 10.95
C MET A 60 -11.91 12.57 9.46
N ARG A 61 -10.66 12.88 9.11
CA ARG A 61 -10.25 13.04 7.72
C ARG A 61 -10.36 11.73 6.94
N ILE A 62 -10.00 10.59 7.53
CA ILE A 62 -10.15 9.26 6.93
C ILE A 62 -11.63 8.94 6.69
N ALA A 63 -12.50 9.23 7.66
CA ALA A 63 -13.94 9.02 7.52
C ALA A 63 -14.56 9.89 6.41
N MET A 64 -14.00 11.07 6.15
CA MET A 64 -14.39 11.96 5.05
C MET A 64 -13.73 11.64 3.72
N LEU A 65 -12.74 10.74 3.68
CA LEU A 65 -12.19 10.31 2.40
C LEU A 65 -13.30 9.60 1.64
N PRO A 66 -13.50 9.92 0.35
CA PRO A 66 -14.40 9.12 -0.46
C PRO A 66 -13.91 7.67 -0.37
N ALA A 67 -14.82 6.73 -0.08
CA ALA A 67 -14.52 5.30 -0.15
C ALA A 67 -13.78 5.09 -1.46
N ALA A 68 -12.49 4.72 -1.36
CA ALA A 68 -11.62 4.79 -2.51
C ALA A 68 -12.31 4.07 -3.67
N PRO A 69 -12.57 4.73 -4.82
CA PRO A 69 -12.81 3.94 -6.01
C PRO A 69 -11.57 3.07 -6.13
N ALA A 70 -11.73 1.77 -6.40
CA ALA A 70 -10.66 0.78 -6.51
C ALA A 70 -9.53 1.17 -7.50
N GLY A 71 -9.60 2.35 -8.15
CA GLY A 71 -8.69 2.87 -9.17
C GLY A 71 -7.55 3.79 -8.72
N ARG A 72 -7.38 4.18 -7.45
CA ARG A 72 -6.20 5.04 -7.06
C ARG A 72 -4.87 4.30 -6.93
N VAL A 73 -4.81 3.05 -7.38
CA VAL A 73 -3.54 2.40 -7.71
C VAL A 73 -3.15 2.60 -9.18
N GLY A 74 -3.98 3.31 -9.97
CA GLY A 74 -3.79 3.56 -11.40
C GLY A 74 -2.45 4.20 -11.75
N ASP A 75 -2.01 5.25 -11.05
CA ASP A 75 -0.84 6.05 -11.48
C ASP A 75 0.53 5.41 -11.16
N ALA A 76 0.58 4.53 -10.16
CA ALA A 76 1.78 3.75 -9.81
C ALA A 76 1.78 2.38 -10.50
N ALA A 77 0.62 1.72 -10.59
CA ALA A 77 0.47 0.45 -11.32
C ALA A 77 0.55 0.63 -12.84
N ALA A 78 0.30 1.82 -13.39
CA ALA A 78 0.58 2.13 -14.79
C ALA A 78 2.07 2.10 -15.11
N ARG A 79 2.92 2.54 -14.17
CA ARG A 79 4.38 2.60 -14.34
C ARG A 79 5.09 1.28 -14.01
N SER A 80 4.44 0.37 -13.30
CA SER A 80 5.02 -0.93 -12.92
C SER A 80 4.08 -2.08 -13.29
N PRO A 81 4.35 -2.82 -14.38
CA PRO A 81 3.61 -4.02 -14.77
C PRO A 81 3.54 -5.05 -13.64
N ARG A 82 4.62 -5.15 -12.85
CA ARG A 82 4.68 -6.03 -11.68
C ARG A 82 3.69 -5.62 -10.60
N LEU A 83 3.62 -4.32 -10.26
CA LEU A 83 2.70 -3.83 -9.25
C LEU A 83 1.24 -4.02 -9.70
N ARG A 84 0.94 -3.79 -10.99
CA ARG A 84 -0.38 -4.05 -11.57
C ARG A 84 -0.80 -5.50 -11.38
N ALA A 85 0.06 -6.45 -11.75
CA ALA A 85 -0.22 -7.87 -11.61
C ALA A 85 -0.48 -8.26 -10.15
N LEU A 86 0.31 -7.74 -9.21
CA LEU A 86 0.13 -8.04 -7.78
C LEU A 86 -1.20 -7.51 -7.22
N LEU A 87 -1.65 -6.34 -7.68
CA LEU A 87 -2.93 -5.78 -7.26
C LEU A 87 -4.10 -6.59 -7.81
N SER A 88 -4.04 -6.99 -9.09
CA SER A 88 -5.04 -7.87 -9.68
C SER A 88 -5.11 -9.21 -8.94
N CYS A 89 -3.97 -9.80 -8.56
CA CYS A 89 -3.96 -11.00 -7.73
C CYS A 89 -4.60 -10.77 -6.35
N ARG A 90 -4.30 -9.63 -5.71
CA ARG A 90 -4.89 -9.29 -4.41
C ARG A 90 -6.40 -9.15 -4.49
N ASP A 91 -6.90 -8.47 -5.52
CA ASP A 91 -8.33 -8.24 -5.69
C ASP A 91 -9.06 -9.56 -6.00
N TYR A 92 -8.48 -10.43 -6.84
CA TYR A 92 -8.96 -11.80 -7.08
C TYR A 92 -9.12 -12.63 -5.80
N LEU A 93 -8.13 -12.56 -4.89
CA LEU A 93 -8.18 -13.28 -3.61
C LEU A 93 -9.22 -12.67 -2.64
N ARG A 94 -9.42 -11.34 -2.67
CA ARG A 94 -10.45 -10.68 -1.85
C ARG A 94 -11.87 -11.05 -2.27
N GLU A 95 -12.07 -11.37 -3.54
CA GLU A 95 -13.34 -11.88 -4.07
C GLU A 95 -13.59 -13.36 -3.69
N GLY A 96 -12.65 -14.01 -2.99
CA GLY A 96 -12.78 -15.39 -2.52
C GLY A 96 -12.42 -16.44 -3.58
N CYS A 97 -11.79 -16.03 -4.67
CA CYS A 97 -11.40 -16.93 -5.74
C CYS A 97 -10.19 -17.82 -5.35
N ASP A 98 -10.06 -18.97 -6.00
CA ASP A 98 -9.08 -20.01 -5.64
C ASP A 98 -7.62 -19.61 -5.96
N PRO A 99 -6.73 -19.48 -4.96
CA PRO A 99 -5.32 -19.16 -5.18
C PRO A 99 -4.56 -20.18 -6.03
N ASN A 100 -4.99 -21.45 -6.07
CA ASN A 100 -4.31 -22.49 -6.85
C ASN A 100 -4.37 -22.20 -8.35
N VAL A 101 -5.45 -21.58 -8.82
CA VAL A 101 -5.60 -21.17 -10.22
C VAL A 101 -4.51 -20.18 -10.64
N LEU A 102 -4.18 -19.21 -9.76
CA LEU A 102 -3.09 -18.27 -10.03
C LEU A 102 -1.73 -18.97 -10.05
N ALA A 103 -1.50 -19.93 -9.15
CA ALA A 103 -0.27 -20.70 -9.09
C ALA A 103 -0.07 -21.55 -10.36
N ASP A 104 -1.13 -22.21 -10.83
CA ASP A 104 -1.13 -23.01 -12.05
C ASP A 104 -0.86 -22.16 -13.29
N GLN A 105 -1.50 -20.99 -13.39
CA GLN A 105 -1.24 -20.04 -14.49
C GLN A 105 0.23 -19.60 -14.52
N VAL A 106 0.82 -19.27 -13.37
CA VAL A 106 2.25 -18.90 -13.29
C VAL A 106 3.14 -20.08 -13.71
N ALA A 107 2.82 -21.30 -13.27
CA ALA A 107 3.57 -22.49 -13.65
C ALA A 107 3.51 -22.75 -15.17
N ILE A 108 2.34 -22.63 -15.78
CA ILE A 108 2.14 -22.76 -17.24
C ILE A 108 2.95 -21.70 -17.99
N LEU A 109 2.86 -20.44 -17.59
CA LEU A 109 3.58 -19.34 -18.24
C LEU A 109 5.10 -19.51 -18.14
N ARG A 110 5.62 -19.96 -16.99
CA ARG A 110 7.06 -20.26 -16.83
C ARG A 110 7.51 -21.41 -17.73
N ARG A 111 6.72 -22.47 -17.85
CA ARG A 111 7.00 -23.57 -18.78
C ARG A 111 7.03 -23.09 -20.23
N ALA A 112 6.08 -22.24 -20.63
CA ALA A 112 6.02 -21.67 -21.98
C ALA A 112 7.20 -20.74 -22.28
N GLN A 113 7.60 -19.90 -21.31
CA GLN A 113 8.77 -19.02 -21.43
C GLN A 113 10.09 -19.81 -21.49
N GLY A 114 10.25 -20.86 -20.67
CA GLY A 114 11.42 -21.73 -20.70
C GLY A 114 11.60 -22.46 -22.05
N ARG A 115 10.50 -22.85 -22.70
CA ARG A 115 10.52 -23.43 -24.06
C ARG A 115 10.96 -22.42 -25.12
N ARG A 116 10.54 -21.15 -25.00
CA ARG A 116 10.96 -20.07 -25.91
C ARG A 116 12.44 -19.73 -25.82
N VAL A 117 13.03 -19.76 -24.61
CA VAL A 117 14.47 -19.50 -24.45
C VAL A 117 15.31 -20.59 -25.11
N ARG A 118 14.98 -21.87 -24.89
CA ARG A 118 15.69 -23.00 -25.54
C ARG A 118 15.56 -23.00 -27.06
N ALA A 119 14.39 -22.69 -27.60
CA ALA A 119 14.19 -22.62 -29.05
C ALA A 119 15.02 -21.49 -29.70
N ARG A 120 15.27 -20.39 -28.98
CA ARG A 120 16.08 -19.27 -29.47
C ARG A 120 17.59 -19.56 -29.39
N SER A 121 18.04 -20.27 -28.35
CA SER A 121 19.45 -20.69 -28.21
C SER A 121 19.87 -21.83 -29.15
N GLY A 122 18.92 -22.64 -29.65
CA GLY A 122 19.21 -23.71 -30.62
C GLY A 122 19.31 -23.23 -32.07
N ALA A 123 18.84 -22.02 -32.38
CA ALA A 123 18.91 -21.43 -33.72
C ALA A 123 20.27 -20.76 -34.01
N ASP A 124 21.04 -20.40 -32.98
CA ASP A 124 22.39 -19.82 -33.10
C ASP A 124 23.51 -20.89 -33.14
N SER A 125 23.15 -22.17 -33.31
CA SER A 125 24.10 -23.29 -33.38
C SER A 125 23.71 -24.29 -34.46
N MET A 126 23.61 -23.82 -35.70
CA MET A 126 23.67 -24.64 -36.90
C MET A 126 24.69 -23.99 -37.84
N PRO A 127 25.77 -24.70 -38.24
CA PRO A 127 26.77 -24.19 -39.17
C PRO A 127 26.24 -24.02 -40.59
#